data_AF-A0A3D1Q971-F1
#
_entry.id   AF-A0A3D1Q971-F1
#
_cell.length_a   1.000
_cell.length_b   1.000
_cell.length_c   1.000
_cell.angle_alpha   90.00
_cell.angle_beta   90.00
_cell.angle_gamma   90.00
#
_symmetry.space_group_name_H-M   'P 1'
#
loop_
_entity.id
_entity.type
_entity.pdbx_description
1 polymer ?
#
loop_
_entity_poly.entity_id
_entity_poly.type
_entity_poly.pdbx_seq_one_letter_code
_entity_poly.pdbx_strand_id
1 'polypeptide(L)'
;PDAVPPRQTHIVTGVSGTIALQPIVERLNQVAGVAVHLIPVVNSFLGSSITVTGLLTGGDIIKTLGNQYQGKNVLLPEIILKAGEELLLDDISVADIIRASGAEIRVVPIKARDLVDAVLHK
;
A
#
# COMPACT_ATOMS: atom_id res chain seq x y z
N PRO A 1 1.37 -14.91 -16.91
CA PRO A 1 1.01 -14.24 -18.18
C PRO A 1 2.26 -13.47 -18.64
N ASP A 2 2.58 -13.49 -19.93
CA ASP A 2 3.84 -12.89 -20.44
C ASP A 2 3.72 -11.37 -20.69
N ALA A 3 2.50 -10.85 -20.85
CA ALA A 3 2.22 -9.42 -20.95
C ALA A 3 0.80 -9.09 -20.46
N VAL A 4 0.64 -7.90 -19.87
CA VAL A 4 -0.65 -7.30 -19.47
C VAL A 4 -0.70 -5.83 -19.93
N PRO A 5 -1.90 -5.21 -20.01
CA PRO A 5 -2.00 -3.77 -20.30
C PRO A 5 -1.17 -2.93 -19.32
N PRO A 6 -0.55 -1.82 -19.76
CA PRO A 6 0.29 -0.98 -18.90
C PRO A 6 -0.44 -0.57 -17.63
N ARG A 7 0.10 -0.95 -16.47
CA ARG A 7 -0.46 -0.67 -15.16
C ARG A 7 0.65 -0.28 -14.20
N GLN A 8 0.44 0.81 -13.50
CA GLN A 8 1.32 1.27 -12.44
C GLN A 8 0.58 1.23 -11.10
N THR A 9 1.16 0.52 -10.14
CA THR A 9 0.55 0.26 -8.83
C THR A 9 1.56 0.55 -7.74
N HIS A 10 1.12 1.18 -6.66
CA HIS A 10 1.98 1.49 -5.52
C HIS A 10 1.46 0.78 -4.27
N ILE A 11 2.31 0.10 -3.52
CA ILE A 11 1.89 -0.68 -2.34
C ILE A 11 2.42 0.01 -1.09
N VAL A 12 1.53 0.40 -0.19
CA VAL A 12 1.90 0.94 1.13
C VAL A 12 2.42 -0.18 2.01
N THR A 13 3.56 0.03 2.66
CA THR A 13 4.14 -0.95 3.58
C THR A 13 4.99 -0.28 4.65
N GLY A 14 5.22 -0.95 5.78
CA GLY A 14 6.21 -0.50 6.76
C GLY A 14 7.63 -0.72 6.24
N VAL A 15 8.61 -0.06 6.86
CA VAL A 15 10.02 -0.16 6.47
C VAL A 15 10.54 -1.60 6.46
N SER A 16 10.15 -2.46 7.41
CA SER A 16 10.55 -3.88 7.40
C SER A 16 9.77 -4.70 6.36
N GLY A 17 8.57 -4.26 6.01
CA GLY A 17 7.75 -4.91 4.99
C GLY A 17 8.32 -4.75 3.58
N THR A 18 9.18 -3.75 3.33
CA THR A 18 9.86 -3.63 2.03
C THR A 18 10.77 -4.83 1.77
N ILE A 19 11.54 -5.26 2.77
CA ILE A 19 12.46 -6.41 2.66
C ILE A 19 11.70 -7.67 2.25
N ALA A 20 10.51 -7.89 2.83
CA ALA A 20 9.68 -9.06 2.53
C ALA A 20 9.01 -8.98 1.15
N LEU A 21 8.55 -7.79 0.73
CA LEU A 21 7.80 -7.60 -0.51
C LEU A 21 8.69 -7.37 -1.72
N GLN A 22 9.92 -6.92 -1.53
CA GLN A 22 10.86 -6.59 -2.59
C GLN A 22 11.08 -7.73 -3.60
N PRO A 23 11.38 -8.98 -3.21
CA PRO A 23 11.54 -10.07 -4.19
C PRO A 23 10.25 -10.37 -4.96
N ILE A 24 9.08 -10.11 -4.37
CA ILE A 24 7.78 -10.29 -5.03
C ILE A 24 7.57 -9.18 -6.07
N VAL A 25 7.85 -7.93 -5.69
CA VAL A 25 7.75 -6.76 -6.57
C VAL A 25 8.72 -6.85 -7.74
N GLU A 26 9.96 -7.27 -7.49
CA GLU A 26 10.96 -7.49 -8.54
C GLU A 26 10.50 -8.53 -9.56
N ARG A 27 9.87 -9.61 -9.09
CA ARG A 27 9.30 -10.66 -9.95
C ARG A 27 8.07 -10.19 -10.71
N LEU A 28 7.21 -9.39 -10.09
CA LEU A 28 6.05 -8.79 -10.76
C LEU A 28 6.48 -7.81 -11.85
N ASN A 29 7.53 -7.03 -11.62
CA ASN A 29 8.10 -6.10 -12.60
C ASN A 29 8.81 -6.79 -13.78
N GLN A 30 9.02 -8.11 -13.74
CA GLN A 30 9.45 -8.87 -14.92
C GLN A 30 8.31 -9.12 -15.92
N VAL A 31 7.05 -8.94 -15.51
CA VAL A 31 5.90 -9.10 -16.40
C VAL A 31 5.75 -7.84 -17.24
N ALA A 32 5.76 -7.98 -18.57
CA ALA A 32 5.64 -6.84 -19.47
C ALA A 32 4.31 -6.10 -19.23
N GLY A 33 4.41 -4.78 -19.04
CA GLY A 33 3.25 -3.91 -18.74
C GLY A 33 2.90 -3.76 -17.25
N VAL A 34 3.63 -4.41 -16.34
CA VAL A 34 3.48 -4.23 -14.89
C VAL A 34 4.57 -3.31 -14.34
N ALA A 35 4.16 -2.28 -13.61
CA ALA A 35 5.06 -1.45 -12.80
C ALA A 35 4.53 -1.36 -11.37
N VAL A 36 5.19 -2.04 -10.44
CA VAL A 36 4.86 -2.04 -9.01
C VAL A 36 5.96 -1.32 -8.23
N HIS A 37 5.55 -0.41 -7.36
CA HIS A 37 6.43 0.35 -6.47
C HIS A 37 6.03 0.16 -5.02
N LEU A 38 7.00 0.05 -4.12
CA LEU A 38 6.75 0.02 -2.68
C LEU A 38 6.83 1.45 -2.12
N ILE A 39 5.86 1.81 -1.29
CA ILE A 39 5.83 3.06 -0.52
C ILE A 39 6.12 2.69 0.94
N PRO A 40 7.39 2.77 1.38
CA PRO A 40 7.72 2.63 2.78
C PRO A 40 7.19 3.82 3.57
N VAL A 41 6.32 3.55 4.55
CA VAL A 41 5.83 4.54 5.51
C VAL A 41 6.63 4.41 6.79
N VAL A 42 7.13 5.54 7.28
CA VAL A 42 7.80 5.62 8.58
C VAL A 42 6.75 5.92 9.63
N ASN A 43 6.67 5.08 10.66
CA ASN A 43 5.76 5.29 11.77
C ASN A 43 6.25 6.45 12.64
N SER A 44 5.65 7.63 12.53
CA SER A 44 5.97 8.76 13.41
C SER A 44 5.09 8.76 14.65
N PHE A 45 3.93 8.11 14.59
CA PHE A 45 2.95 8.07 15.68
C PHE A 45 3.40 7.21 16.87
N LEU A 46 3.85 5.98 16.62
CA LEU A 46 4.42 5.07 17.64
C LEU A 46 5.94 5.19 17.77
N GLY A 47 6.58 5.90 16.84
CA GLY A 47 8.03 6.11 16.78
C GLY A 47 8.71 5.30 15.68
N SER A 48 9.81 5.86 15.13
CA SER A 48 10.48 5.37 13.92
C SER A 48 11.12 3.99 14.05
N SER A 49 11.30 3.49 15.28
CA SER A 49 11.74 2.13 15.56
C SER A 49 10.67 1.08 15.22
N ILE A 50 9.41 1.49 15.09
CA ILE A 50 8.31 0.61 14.67
C ILE A 50 8.25 0.58 13.14
N THR A 51 8.71 -0.53 12.57
CA THR A 51 8.91 -0.68 11.12
C THR A 51 7.92 -1.66 10.47
N VAL A 52 7.00 -2.25 11.25
CA VAL A 52 6.03 -3.23 10.77
C VAL A 52 4.81 -2.54 10.12
N THR A 53 4.26 -3.18 9.10
CA THR A 53 3.12 -2.63 8.33
C THR A 53 1.84 -2.53 9.16
N GLY A 54 1.52 -3.53 9.98
CA GLY A 54 0.25 -3.58 10.73
C GLY A 54 0.09 -2.54 11.85
N LEU A 55 1.12 -1.73 12.12
CA LEU A 55 1.07 -0.68 13.13
C LEU A 55 1.15 0.74 12.53
N LEU A 56 1.02 0.85 11.21
CA LEU A 56 0.98 2.15 10.53
C LEU A 56 -0.31 2.90 10.86
N THR A 57 -0.23 4.23 10.82
CA THR A 57 -1.35 5.14 11.10
C THR A 57 -1.78 5.89 9.84
N GLY A 58 -3.03 6.35 9.82
CA GLY A 58 -3.55 7.13 8.70
C GLY A 58 -2.79 8.43 8.50
N GLY A 59 -2.39 9.09 9.59
CA GLY A 59 -1.64 10.35 9.55
C GLY A 59 -0.27 10.17 8.88
N ASP A 60 0.45 9.10 9.23
CA ASP A 60 1.73 8.76 8.60
C ASP A 60 1.57 8.44 7.10
N ILE A 61 0.50 7.73 6.74
CA ILE A 61 0.19 7.41 5.33
C ILE A 61 -0.17 8.66 4.55
N ILE A 62 -1.06 9.52 5.06
CA ILE A 62 -1.45 10.78 4.42
C ILE A 62 -0.22 11.66 4.18
N LYS A 63 0.66 11.77 5.18
CA LYS A 63 1.89 12.55 5.09
C LYS A 63 2.86 11.97 4.05
N THR A 64 2.95 10.63 3.96
CA THR A 64 3.83 9.95 3.01
C THR A 64 3.30 10.03 1.58
N LEU A 65 1.98 9.94 1.39
CA LEU A 65 1.36 10.06 0.09
C LEU A 65 1.39 11.51 -0.40
N GLY A 66 0.84 12.45 0.36
CA GLY A 66 0.70 13.85 -0.08
C GLY A 66 0.13 13.99 -1.50
N ASN A 67 0.42 15.11 -2.17
CA ASN A 67 -0.08 15.39 -3.52
C ASN A 67 0.63 14.59 -4.63
N GLN A 68 1.75 13.93 -4.34
CA GLN A 68 2.53 13.22 -5.37
C GLN A 68 1.88 11.90 -5.84
N TYR A 69 0.90 11.38 -5.11
CA TYR A 69 0.12 10.20 -5.51
C TYR A 69 -1.31 10.52 -5.94
N GLN A 70 -1.64 11.80 -6.15
CA GLN A 70 -2.94 12.19 -6.68
C GLN A 70 -3.20 11.50 -8.03
N GLY A 71 -4.35 10.81 -8.15
CA GLY A 71 -4.73 10.03 -9.33
C GLY A 71 -3.91 8.76 -9.59
N LYS A 72 -3.04 8.35 -8.66
CA LYS A 72 -2.28 7.10 -8.77
C LYS A 72 -2.99 5.98 -8.04
N ASN A 73 -2.86 4.75 -8.57
CA ASN A 73 -3.37 3.55 -7.93
C ASN A 73 -2.46 3.14 -6.77
N VAL A 74 -3.04 3.08 -5.57
CA VAL A 74 -2.36 2.75 -4.32
C VAL A 74 -3.08 1.58 -3.65
N LEU A 75 -2.32 0.55 -3.28
CA LEU A 75 -2.80 -0.59 -2.54
C LEU A 75 -2.46 -0.42 -1.06
N LEU A 76 -3.48 -0.58 -0.23
CA LEU A 76 -3.41 -0.49 1.21
C LEU A 76 -3.57 -1.89 1.81
N PRO A 77 -2.61 -2.43 2.56
CA PRO A 77 -2.76 -3.74 3.18
C PRO A 77 -3.87 -3.73 4.23
N GLU A 78 -4.79 -4.71 4.21
CA GLU A 78 -5.89 -4.79 5.19
C GLU A 78 -5.41 -4.88 6.65
N ILE A 79 -4.17 -5.38 6.86
CA ILE A 79 -3.56 -5.54 8.19
C ILE A 79 -3.38 -4.23 8.96
N ILE A 80 -3.44 -3.09 8.28
CA ILE A 80 -3.31 -1.78 8.94
C ILE A 80 -4.64 -1.25 9.48
N LEU A 81 -5.74 -1.90 9.11
CA LEU A 81 -7.07 -1.58 9.60
C LEU A 81 -7.31 -2.24 10.95
N LYS A 82 -8.07 -1.57 11.81
CA LYS A 82 -8.61 -2.14 13.03
C LYS A 82 -9.52 -3.33 12.67
N ALA A 83 -9.50 -4.36 13.49
CA ALA A 83 -10.20 -5.60 13.21
C ALA A 83 -11.72 -5.37 13.05
N GLY A 84 -12.23 -5.54 11.82
CA GLY A 84 -13.64 -5.36 11.50
C GLY A 84 -14.07 -3.92 11.23
N GLU A 85 -13.14 -2.98 11.10
CA GLU A 85 -13.42 -1.56 10.85
C GLU A 85 -12.64 -1.04 9.64
N GLU A 86 -13.12 0.02 9.00
CA GLU A 86 -12.38 0.76 7.95
C GLU A 86 -11.52 1.90 8.53
N LEU A 87 -11.16 1.78 9.81
CA LEU A 87 -10.39 2.75 10.59
C LEU A 87 -8.98 2.22 10.87
N LEU A 88 -8.01 3.12 10.89
CA LEU A 88 -6.64 2.84 11.32
C LEU A 88 -6.49 3.14 12.83
N LEU A 89 -5.31 2.84 13.38
CA LEU A 89 -5.02 2.98 14.82
C LEU A 89 -5.27 4.39 15.39
N ASP A 90 -5.14 5.42 14.57
CA ASP A 90 -5.33 6.84 14.89
C ASP A 90 -6.74 7.37 14.57
N ASP A 91 -7.71 6.47 14.40
CA ASP A 91 -9.13 6.78 14.09
C ASP A 91 -9.34 7.49 12.74
N ILE A 92 -8.33 7.46 11.86
CA ILE A 92 -8.44 7.93 10.49
C ILE A 92 -9.01 6.81 9.62
N SER A 93 -10.02 7.14 8.80
CA SER A 93 -10.62 6.18 7.87
C SER A 93 -9.86 6.10 6.55
N VAL A 94 -10.01 4.98 5.82
CA VAL A 94 -9.51 4.87 4.45
C VAL A 94 -10.05 6.00 3.56
N ALA A 95 -11.30 6.39 3.75
CA ALA A 95 -11.93 7.50 3.02
C ALA A 95 -11.25 8.84 3.29
N ASP A 96 -10.79 9.09 4.52
CA ASP A 96 -10.02 10.29 4.85
C ASP A 96 -8.66 10.30 4.15
N ILE A 97 -7.99 9.15 4.05
CA ILE A 97 -6.72 9.02 3.33
C ILE A 97 -6.92 9.28 1.83
N ILE A 98 -7.99 8.74 1.23
CA ILE A 98 -8.35 9.00 -0.16
C ILE A 98 -8.60 10.49 -0.37
N ARG A 99 -9.40 11.13 0.49
CA ARG A 99 -9.73 12.55 0.39
C ARG A 99 -8.50 13.45 0.54
N ALA A 100 -7.59 13.10 1.45
CA ALA A 100 -6.41 13.92 1.73
C ALA A 100 -5.29 13.75 0.69
N SER A 101 -5.07 12.53 0.18
CA SER A 101 -4.02 12.25 -0.82
C SER A 101 -4.48 12.44 -2.27
N GLY A 102 -5.79 12.34 -2.52
CA GLY A 102 -6.35 12.29 -3.87
C GLY A 102 -5.95 11.03 -4.66
N ALA A 103 -5.39 10.02 -4.00
CA ALA A 103 -5.00 8.76 -4.61
C ALA A 103 -6.20 7.82 -4.78
N GLU A 104 -6.14 6.94 -5.78
CA GLU A 104 -7.09 5.84 -5.93
C GLU A 104 -6.65 4.67 -5.03
N ILE A 105 -7.20 4.61 -3.81
CA ILE A 105 -6.80 3.62 -2.81
C ILE A 105 -7.71 2.39 -2.86
N ARG A 106 -7.10 1.20 -2.90
CA ARG A 106 -7.80 -0.08 -2.71
C ARG A 106 -7.20 -0.87 -1.56
N VAL A 107 -8.05 -1.33 -0.65
CA VAL A 107 -7.65 -2.23 0.43
C VAL A 107 -7.46 -3.63 -0.14
N VAL A 108 -6.32 -4.25 0.12
CA VAL A 108 -5.98 -5.60 -0.35
C VAL A 108 -5.73 -6.55 0.81
N PRO A 109 -6.28 -7.78 0.74
CA PRO A 109 -5.99 -8.80 1.73
C PRO A 109 -4.52 -9.19 1.76
N ILE A 110 -4.04 -9.64 2.93
CA ILE A 110 -2.61 -9.97 3.13
C ILE A 110 -2.23 -11.33 2.51
N LYS A 111 -3.17 -12.05 1.90
CA LYS A 111 -2.87 -13.33 1.26
C LYS A 111 -2.09 -13.07 -0.02
N ALA A 112 -0.97 -13.77 -0.20
CA ALA A 112 -0.08 -13.59 -1.35
C ALA A 112 -0.80 -13.70 -2.70
N ARG A 113 -1.80 -14.58 -2.80
CA ARG A 113 -2.63 -14.72 -4.00
C ARG A 113 -3.47 -13.47 -4.29
N ASP A 114 -4.09 -12.90 -3.26
CA ASP A 114 -4.95 -11.72 -3.40
C ASP A 114 -4.12 -10.48 -3.76
N LEU A 115 -2.88 -10.37 -3.26
CA LEU A 115 -1.95 -9.34 -3.70
C LEU A 115 -1.60 -9.46 -5.18
N VAL A 116 -1.30 -10.68 -5.65
CA VAL A 116 -0.99 -10.94 -7.05
C VAL A 116 -2.21 -10.68 -7.93
N ASP A 117 -3.40 -11.10 -7.52
CA ASP A 117 -4.64 -10.82 -8.23
C ASP A 117 -4.96 -9.33 -8.26
N ALA A 118 -4.74 -8.57 -7.18
CA ALA A 118 -4.95 -7.11 -7.17
C ALA A 118 -3.98 -6.35 -8.11
N VAL A 119 -2.79 -6.91 -8.36
CA VAL A 119 -1.81 -6.36 -9.30
C VAL A 119 -2.12 -6.77 -10.75
N LEU A 120 -2.50 -8.03 -10.98
CA LEU A 120 -2.67 -8.61 -12.31
C LEU A 120 -4.09 -8.46 -12.87
N HIS A 121 -5.10 -8.45 -12.01
CA HIS A 121 -6.52 -8.43 -12.35
C HIS A 121 -7.19 -7.17 -11.75
N LYS A 122 -8.11 -6.56 -12.52
CA LYS A 122 -8.65 -5.23 -12.20
C LYS A 122 -9.81 -5.33 -11.22
#